data_AF-A0A6A4BCU9-F1
#
_entry.id   AF-A0A6A4BCU9-F1
#
_cell.length_a   1.000
_cell.length_b   1.000
_cell.length_c   1.000
_cell.angle_alpha   90.00
_cell.angle_beta   90.00
_cell.angle_gamma   90.00
#
_symmetry.space_group_name_H-M   'P 1'
#
loop_
_entity.id
_entity.type
_entity.pdbx_description
1 polymer ?
#
loop_
_entity_poly.entity_id
_entity_poly.type
_entity_poly.pdbx_seq_one_letter_code
_entity_poly.pdbx_strand_id
1 'polypeptide(L)'
;MQRLLTTPLTQLSQGTDTDQSQQREQLQASLTETAGLLDLLEAHLPLSRDEWDYVASLHNAAYVGEDRTTDSLKRKFAKLHRKRIPTGDPNIP
;
A
#
# COMPACT_ATOMS: atom_id res chain seq x y z
N MET A 1 -29.92 -36.97 -44.22
CA MET A 1 -28.65 -37.66 -44.54
C MET A 1 -27.55 -37.13 -43.63
N GLN A 2 -26.97 -38.03 -42.83
CA GLN A 2 -25.59 -38.12 -42.30
C GLN A 2 -24.74 -36.87 -41.94
N ARG A 3 -24.42 -36.76 -40.63
CA ARG A 3 -23.19 -36.36 -39.90
C ARG A 3 -21.93 -35.91 -40.67
N LEU A 4 -21.23 -34.90 -40.12
CA LEU A 4 -19.79 -34.92 -39.81
C LEU A 4 -19.41 -33.80 -38.81
N LEU A 5 -18.49 -34.13 -37.90
CA LEU A 5 -18.04 -33.35 -36.74
C LEU A 5 -17.04 -32.23 -37.13
N THR A 6 -17.05 -31.12 -36.40
CA THR A 6 -15.81 -30.45 -35.97
C THR A 6 -16.07 -29.56 -34.76
N THR A 7 -15.42 -29.86 -33.63
CA THR A 7 -15.15 -28.90 -32.57
C THR A 7 -13.86 -28.15 -32.91
N PRO A 8 -13.78 -26.87 -32.54
CA PRO A 8 -12.80 -26.47 -31.52
C PRO A 8 -13.49 -25.67 -30.40
N LEU A 9 -13.38 -26.06 -29.12
CA LEU A 9 -12.23 -25.91 -28.22
C LEU A 9 -12.07 -24.45 -27.72
N THR A 10 -12.48 -24.19 -26.45
CA THR A 10 -11.78 -23.32 -25.46
C THR A 10 -11.78 -21.81 -25.75
N GLN A 11 -12.09 -20.83 -24.88
CA GLN A 11 -12.28 -20.61 -23.43
C GLN A 11 -13.04 -19.27 -23.29
N LEU A 12 -14.02 -19.09 -22.39
CA LEU A 12 -13.88 -18.71 -20.97
C LEU A 12 -13.40 -17.25 -20.71
N SER A 13 -14.08 -16.60 -19.76
CA SER A 13 -13.72 -15.38 -19.03
C SER A 13 -14.05 -14.02 -19.66
N GLN A 14 -15.34 -13.67 -19.66
CA GLN A 14 -15.77 -12.29 -19.56
C GLN A 14 -15.91 -11.91 -18.07
N GLY A 15 -14.97 -11.12 -17.54
CA GLY A 15 -15.11 -10.40 -16.28
C GLY A 15 -13.89 -10.41 -15.37
N THR A 16 -12.97 -9.43 -15.49
CA THR A 16 -11.99 -9.04 -14.42
C THR A 16 -11.31 -7.67 -14.61
N ASP A 17 -11.75 -6.77 -15.50
CA ASP A 17 -10.98 -5.53 -15.77
C ASP A 17 -11.21 -4.41 -14.73
N THR A 18 -12.42 -4.30 -14.19
CA THR A 18 -12.80 -3.23 -13.24
C THR A 18 -12.15 -3.39 -11.86
N ASP A 19 -12.02 -4.63 -11.37
CA ASP A 19 -11.45 -4.91 -10.04
C ASP A 19 -9.92 -4.72 -10.03
N GLN A 20 -9.25 -5.14 -11.09
CA GLN A 20 -7.81 -4.97 -11.27
C GLN A 20 -7.43 -3.48 -11.36
N SER A 21 -8.21 -2.66 -12.06
CA SER A 21 -7.95 -1.23 -12.21
C SER A 21 -8.09 -0.47 -10.88
N GLN A 22 -9.17 -0.72 -10.15
CA GLN A 22 -9.40 -0.12 -8.82
C GLN A 22 -8.35 -0.56 -7.81
N GLN A 23 -7.97 -1.84 -7.81
CA GLN A 23 -6.94 -2.36 -6.91
C GLN A 23 -5.56 -1.73 -7.20
N ARG A 24 -5.20 -1.55 -8.48
CA ARG A 24 -3.94 -0.89 -8.85
C ARG A 24 -3.89 0.57 -8.44
N GLU A 25 -4.99 1.30 -8.62
CA GLU A 25 -5.09 2.70 -8.20
C GLU A 25 -5.01 2.83 -6.67
N GLN A 26 -5.68 1.94 -5.93
CA GLN A 26 -5.62 1.91 -4.47
C GLN A 26 -4.20 1.58 -3.95
N LEU A 27 -3.48 0.66 -4.61
CA LEU A 27 -2.09 0.36 -4.30
C LEU A 27 -1.18 1.57 -4.55
N GLN A 28 -1.36 2.27 -5.68
CA GLN A 28 -0.59 3.47 -6.01
C GLN A 28 -0.86 4.61 -5.03
N ALA A 29 -2.13 4.86 -4.69
CA ALA A 29 -2.50 5.85 -3.68
C ALA A 29 -1.85 5.55 -2.33
N SER A 30 -1.86 4.28 -1.90
CA SER A 30 -1.22 3.85 -0.65
C SER A 30 0.30 4.00 -0.65
N LEU A 31 0.95 3.81 -1.81
CA LEU A 31 2.39 4.02 -1.97
C LEU A 31 2.75 5.52 -1.90
N THR A 32 2.04 6.36 -2.64
CA THR A 32 2.25 7.82 -2.62
C THR A 32 2.03 8.39 -1.22
N GLU A 33 0.98 7.94 -0.54
CA GLU A 33 0.69 8.34 0.83
C GLU A 33 1.78 7.87 1.82
N THR A 34 2.31 6.66 1.63
CA THR A 34 3.43 6.17 2.43
C THR A 34 4.70 6.97 2.20
N ALA A 35 5.00 7.36 0.96
CA ALA A 35 6.15 8.20 0.65
C ALA A 35 6.04 9.57 1.32
N GLY A 36 4.89 10.24 1.21
CA GLY A 36 4.67 11.54 1.87
C GLY A 36 4.73 11.47 3.40
N LEU A 37 4.29 10.37 4.01
CA LEU A 37 4.50 10.16 5.44
C LEU A 37 5.99 10.08 5.79
N LEU A 38 6.81 9.39 4.99
CA LEU A 38 8.25 9.27 5.23
C LEU A 38 8.95 10.62 5.06
N ASP A 39 8.58 11.41 4.05
CA ASP A 39 9.13 12.75 3.83
C ASP A 39 8.84 13.67 5.03
N LEU A 40 7.62 13.62 5.57
CA LEU A 40 7.25 14.39 6.77
C LEU A 40 8.04 13.97 8.01
N LEU A 41 8.27 12.66 8.17
CA LEU A 41 9.05 12.12 9.29
C LEU A 41 10.53 12.45 9.18
N GLU A 42 11.09 12.45 7.97
CA GLU A 42 12.49 12.85 7.72
C GLU A 42 12.68 14.35 7.97
N ALA A 43 11.71 15.17 7.57
CA ALA A 43 11.77 16.62 7.77
C ALA A 43 11.60 17.05 9.24
N HIS A 44 10.76 16.37 10.02
CA HIS A 44 10.38 16.79 11.37
C HIS A 44 10.96 15.92 12.50
N LEU A 45 11.40 14.69 12.20
CA LEU A 45 11.97 13.72 13.14
C LEU A 45 11.23 13.68 14.51
N PRO A 46 9.92 13.41 14.53
CA PRO A 46 9.13 13.56 15.74
C PRO A 46 9.56 12.56 16.84
N LEU A 47 10.00 13.08 17.98
CA LEU A 47 10.43 12.29 19.15
C LEU A 47 9.32 12.21 20.21
N SER A 48 8.50 13.26 20.30
CA SER A 48 7.46 13.45 21.32
C SER A 48 6.05 13.30 20.75
N ARG A 49 5.06 13.04 21.60
CA ARG A 49 3.67 12.87 21.15
C ARG A 49 3.14 14.12 20.43
N ASP A 50 3.44 15.31 20.92
CA ASP A 50 2.98 16.56 20.32
C ASP A 50 3.55 16.78 18.90
N GLU A 51 4.81 16.39 18.67
CA GLU A 51 5.44 16.45 17.35
C GLU A 51 4.82 15.46 16.38
N TRP A 52 4.44 14.28 16.88
CA TRP A 52 3.69 13.31 16.10
C TRP A 52 2.27 13.79 15.77
N ASP A 53 1.60 14.47 16.70
CA ASP A 53 0.30 15.10 16.45
C ASP A 53 0.43 16.21 15.39
N TYR A 54 1.53 16.96 15.40
CA TYR A 54 1.85 17.92 14.34
C TYR A 54 2.05 17.25 12.97
N VAL A 55 2.86 16.19 12.89
CA VAL A 55 3.03 15.41 11.65
C VAL A 55 1.71 14.81 11.16
N ALA A 56 0.85 14.34 12.07
CA ALA A 56 -0.48 13.83 11.73
C ALA A 56 -1.36 14.93 11.13
N SER A 57 -1.31 16.15 11.69
CA SER A 57 -2.06 17.29 11.14
C SER A 57 -1.62 17.65 9.72
N LEU A 58 -0.30 17.66 9.45
CA LEU A 58 0.24 17.93 8.11
C LEU A 58 -0.12 16.82 7.13
N HIS A 59 -0.02 15.56 7.57
CA HIS A 59 -0.40 14.40 6.76
C HIS A 59 -1.89 14.45 6.37
N ASN A 60 -2.79 14.70 7.33
CA ASN A 60 -4.22 14.75 7.08
C ASN A 60 -4.64 15.97 6.24
N ALA A 61 -3.87 17.07 6.30
CA ALA A 61 -4.06 18.21 5.39
C ALA A 61 -3.66 17.87 3.93
N ALA A 62 -2.68 16.99 3.75
CA ALA A 62 -2.19 16.58 2.42
C ALA A 62 -2.99 15.42 1.80
N TYR A 63 -3.54 14.52 2.62
CA TYR A 63 -4.26 13.33 2.18
C TYR A 63 -5.71 13.35 2.69
N VAL A 64 -6.62 13.75 1.81
CA VAL A 64 -8.07 13.79 2.10
C VAL A 64 -8.65 12.38 2.05
N GLY A 65 -9.28 11.92 3.13
CA GLY A 65 -10.09 10.69 3.14
C GLY A 65 -9.67 9.59 4.12
N GLU A 66 -8.52 9.73 4.77
CA GLU A 66 -8.17 8.89 5.92
C GLU A 66 -7.89 9.80 7.13
N ASP A 67 -8.81 9.83 8.10
CA ASP A 67 -8.58 10.45 9.41
C ASP A 67 -7.53 9.63 10.19
N ARG A 68 -6.29 9.66 9.71
CA ARG A 68 -5.16 8.93 10.30
C ARG A 68 -4.85 9.59 11.65
N THR A 69 -5.05 8.83 12.71
CA THR A 69 -4.61 9.24 14.05
C THR A 69 -3.10 9.05 14.19
N THR A 70 -2.47 9.80 15.08
CA THR A 70 -1.06 9.64 15.48
C THR A 70 -0.67 8.18 15.73
N ASP A 71 -1.55 7.41 16.39
CA ASP A 71 -1.33 6.00 16.68
C ASP A 71 -1.28 5.14 15.41
N SER A 72 -2.16 5.42 14.45
CA SER A 72 -2.18 4.73 13.16
C SER A 72 -0.92 4.99 12.34
N LEU A 73 -0.41 6.23 12.33
CA LEU A 73 0.81 6.62 11.63
C LEU A 73 2.04 5.98 12.28
N LYS A 74 2.14 6.02 13.61
CA LYS A 74 3.19 5.31 14.38
C LYS A 74 3.19 3.82 14.07
N ARG A 75 2.02 3.19 14.03
CA ARG A 75 1.87 1.76 13.69
C ARG A 75 2.29 1.47 12.25
N LYS A 76 1.92 2.33 11.29
CA LYS A 76 2.35 2.22 9.88
C LYS A 76 3.86 2.32 9.76
N PHE A 77 4.47 3.33 10.40
CA PHE A 77 5.91 3.52 10.43
C PHE A 77 6.64 2.35 11.09
N ALA A 78 6.17 1.86 12.24
CA ALA A 78 6.75 0.69 12.91
C ALA A 78 6.69 -0.56 12.01
N LYS A 79 5.60 -0.76 11.26
CA LYS A 79 5.48 -1.87 10.29
C LYS A 79 6.46 -1.72 9.13
N LEU A 80 6.64 -0.51 8.60
CA LEU A 80 7.60 -0.19 7.54
C LEU A 80 9.04 -0.42 8.02
N HIS A 81 9.38 0.08 9.20
CA HIS A 81 10.70 -0.06 9.81
C HIS A 81 11.05 -1.54 10.07
N ARG A 82 10.09 -2.33 10.58
CA ARG A 82 10.28 -3.78 10.82
C ARG A 82 10.49 -4.58 9.53
N LYS A 83 9.81 -4.25 8.45
CA LYS A 83 10.01 -4.91 7.13
C LYS A 83 11.38 -4.63 6.53
N ARG A 84 12.00 -3.50 6.88
CA ARG A 84 13.30 -3.06 6.36
C ARG A 84 14.51 -3.74 7.01
N ILE A 85 14.31 -4.51 8.09
CA ILE A 85 15.41 -5.25 8.72
C ILE A 85 15.25 -6.75 8.48
N PRO A 86 15.80 -7.32 7.40
CA PRO A 86 16.35 -8.66 7.48
C PRO A 86 17.58 -8.55 8.40
N THR A 87 17.35 -8.63 9.72
CA THR A 87 18.45 -8.68 10.70
C THR A 87 18.97 -10.11 10.73
N GLY A 88 19.71 -10.49 9.70
CA GLY A 88 20.31 -11.82 9.57
C GLY A 88 20.87 -11.99 8.17
N ASP A 89 22.18 -12.20 8.08
CA ASP A 89 22.78 -12.74 6.88
C ASP A 89 22.23 -14.18 6.71
N PRO A 90 21.47 -14.49 5.63
CA PRO A 90 20.93 -15.83 5.41
C PRO A 90 22.01 -16.86 5.02
N ASN A 91 23.28 -16.46 4.88
CA ASN A 91 24.41 -17.32 4.51
C ASN A 91 25.43 -17.56 5.62
N ILE A 92 25.12 -17.27 6.89
CA ILE A 92 25.96 -17.74 8.01
C ILE A 92 25.38 -19.10 8.48
N PRO A 93 26.01 -20.25 8.13
CA PRO A 93 25.62 -21.55 8.66
C PRO A 93 25.88 -21.69 10.17
#